data_AF-A0A8S9DPC3-F1
#
_entry.id   AF-A0A8S9DPC3-F1
#
_cell.length_a   1.000
_cell.length_b   1.000
_cell.length_c   1.000
_cell.angle_alpha   90.00
_cell.angle_beta   90.00
_cell.angle_gamma   90.00
#
_symmetry.space_group_name_H-M   'P 1'
#
loop_
_entity.id
_entity.type
_entity.pdbx_description
1 polymer ?
#
loop_
_entity_poly.entity_id
_entity_poly.type
_entity_poly.pdbx_seq_one_letter_code
_entity_poly.pdbx_strand_id
1 'polypeptide(L)' 'ARLFAIVDVWDALRSDRPYRAAWPEEKVIEHILAGSGSHFDPKAVEIFLKTISQNGQS' A
#
# COMPACT_ATOMS: atom_id res chain seq x y z
N ALA A 1 -9.44 -1.87 13.01
CA ALA A 1 -8.67 -0.76 12.41
C ALA A 1 -7.31 -1.22 11.84
N ARG A 2 -7.27 -2.22 10.94
CA ARG A 2 -6.01 -2.73 10.34
C ARG A 2 -5.86 -2.36 8.86
N LEU A 3 -6.97 -2.26 8.13
CA LEU A 3 -6.96 -1.87 6.71
C LEU A 3 -6.64 -0.38 6.54
N PHE A 4 -7.16 0.50 7.40
CA PHE A 4 -6.88 1.94 7.34
C PHE A 4 -5.37 2.25 7.42
N ALA A 5 -4.62 1.53 8.27
CA ALA A 5 -3.17 1.71 8.36
C ALA A 5 -2.44 1.41 7.04
N ILE A 6 -2.92 0.42 6.26
CA ILE A 6 -2.35 0.10 4.94
C ILE A 6 -2.69 1.21 3.94
N VAL A 7 -3.92 1.72 3.96
CA VAL A 7 -4.38 2.82 3.10
C VAL A 7 -3.60 4.10 3.39
N ASP A 8 -3.39 4.44 4.65
CA ASP A 8 -2.62 5.63 5.05
C ASP A 8 -1.17 5.53 4.59
N VAL A 9 -0.55 4.35 4.72
CA VAL A 9 0.81 4.11 4.23
C VAL A 9 0.89 4.18 2.71
N TRP A 10 -0.08 3.59 2.02
CA TRP A 10 -0.18 3.65 0.57
C TRP A 10 -0.24 5.10 0.07
N ASP A 11 -1.18 5.88 0.61
CA ASP A 11 -1.39 7.28 0.22
C ASP A 11 -0.17 8.15 0.56
N ALA A 12 0.39 7.97 1.76
CA ALA A 12 1.57 8.70 2.19
C ALA A 12 2.78 8.42 1.29
N LEU A 13 2.97 7.18 0.83
CA LEU A 13 4.08 6.80 -0.02
C LEU A 13 3.88 7.20 -1.49
N ARG A 14 2.64 7.15 -2.00
CA ARG A 14 2.25 7.54 -3.37
C ARG A 14 2.07 9.04 -3.58
N SER A 15 2.01 9.83 -2.52
CA SER A 15 1.92 11.28 -2.63
C SER A 15 3.29 11.94 -2.75
N ASP A 16 3.39 12.88 -3.70
CA ASP A 16 4.50 13.83 -3.79
C ASP A 16 4.50 14.76 -2.56
N ARG A 17 5.69 14.99 -2.00
CA ARG A 17 5.91 15.96 -0.92
C ARG A 17 7.05 16.89 -1.32
N PRO A 18 7.14 18.13 -0.79
CA PRO A 18 8.15 19.11 -1.19
C PRO A 18 9.61 18.63 -1.12
N TYR A 19 9.86 17.60 -0.31
CA TYR A 19 11.18 17.01 -0.03
C TYR A 19 11.30 15.54 -0.45
N ARG A 20 10.26 14.95 -1.07
CA ARG A 20 10.28 13.53 -1.48
C ARG A 20 9.27 13.29 -2.60
N ALA A 21 9.77 12.80 -3.74
CA ALA A 21 8.91 12.33 -4.80
C ALA A 21 8.06 11.12 -4.36
N ALA A 22 6.87 11.00 -4.93
CA ALA A 22 6.03 9.83 -4.83
C ALA A 22 6.81 8.56 -5.19
N TRP A 23 6.56 7.47 -4.46
CA TRP A 23 7.11 6.18 -4.83
C TRP A 23 6.33 5.57 -6.01
N PRO A 24 7.02 4.87 -6.92
CA PRO A 24 6.37 4.01 -7.91
C PRO A 24 5.45 3.01 -7.22
N GLU A 25 4.36 2.65 -7.89
CA GLU A 25 3.33 1.77 -7.33
C GLU A 25 3.91 0.43 -6.89
N GLU A 26 4.72 -0.17 -7.75
CA GLU A 26 5.38 -1.46 -7.54
C GLU A 26 6.23 -1.44 -6.27
N LYS A 27 6.95 -0.34 -6.04
CA LYS A 27 7.78 -0.15 -4.85
C LYS A 27 6.93 -0.04 -3.57
N VAL A 28 5.77 0.59 -3.64
CA VAL A 28 4.85 0.67 -2.50
C VAL A 28 4.22 -0.70 -2.21
N ILE A 29 3.86 -1.45 -3.25
CA ILE A 29 3.38 -2.84 -3.14
C ILE A 29 4.43 -3.72 -2.46
N GLU A 30 5.68 -3.67 -2.91
CA GLU A 30 6.80 -4.41 -2.30
C GLU A 30 6.98 -4.06 -0.82
N HIS A 31 6.89 -2.77 -0.48
CA HIS A 31 7.01 -2.32 0.91
C HIS A 31 5.89 -2.85 1.80
N ILE A 32 4.64 -2.81 1.33
CA ILE A 32 3.49 -3.33 2.08
C ILE A 32 3.57 -4.85 2.23
N LEU A 33 3.99 -5.56 1.17
CA LEU A 33 4.21 -7.01 1.21
C LEU A 33 5.28 -7.40 2.22
N ALA A 34 6.41 -6.67 2.25
CA ALA A 34 7.49 -6.91 3.20
C ALA A 34 7.06 -6.68 4.67
N GLY A 35 6.08 -5.81 4.91
CA GLY A 35 5.49 -5.57 6.23
C GLY A 35 4.40 -6.58 6.63
N SER A 36 4.02 -7.52 5.75
CA SER A 36 2.99 -8.52 6.03
C SER A 36 3.40 -9.47 7.14
N GLY A 37 2.53 -9.67 8.13
CA GLY A 37 2.78 -10.55 9.28
C GLY A 37 3.61 -9.91 10.39
N SER A 38 4.13 -8.69 10.19
CA SER A 38 4.85 -7.92 11.19
C SER A 38 4.11 -6.62 11.54
N HIS A 39 4.11 -5.66 10.61
CA HIS A 39 3.46 -4.36 10.74
C HIS A 39 2.00 -4.39 10.27
N PHE A 40 1.69 -5.29 9.33
CA PHE A 40 0.37 -5.43 8.75
C PHE A 40 -0.18 -6.84 8.96
N ASP A 41 -1.50 -6.92 9.12
CA ASP A 41 -2.22 -8.20 9.15
C ASP A 41 -2.17 -8.83 7.75
N PRO A 42 -1.67 -10.07 7.59
CA PRO A 42 -1.55 -10.72 6.29
C PRO A 42 -2.86 -10.74 5.49
N LYS A 43 -4.00 -10.92 6.16
CA LYS A 43 -5.31 -10.94 5.52
C LYS A 43 -5.72 -9.55 5.02
N ALA A 44 -5.34 -8.50 5.75
CA ALA A 44 -5.58 -7.13 5.32
C ALA A 44 -4.72 -6.75 4.11
N VAL A 45 -3.45 -7.19 4.08
CA VAL A 45 -2.57 -7.03 2.91
C VAL A 45 -3.15 -7.75 1.70
N GLU A 46 -3.59 -8.99 1.85
CA GLU A 46 -4.21 -9.75 0.75
C GLU A 46 -5.44 -9.03 0.17
N ILE A 47 -6.36 -8.58 1.04
CA ILE A 47 -7.57 -7.86 0.62
C ILE A 47 -7.19 -6.55 -0.09
N PHE A 48 -6.27 -5.77 0.48
CA PHE A 48 -5.83 -4.51 -0.10
C PHE A 48 -5.25 -4.67 -1.50
N LEU A 49 -4.35 -5.65 -1.68
CA LEU A 49 -3.73 -5.93 -2.98
C LEU A 49 -4.76 -6.36 -4.03
N LYS A 50 -5.72 -7.21 -3.65
CA LYS A 50 -6.83 -7.56 -4.55
C LYS A 50 -7.65 -6.34 -4.97
N THR A 51 -7.93 -5.42 -4.04
CA THR A 51 -8.70 -4.21 -4.33
C THR A 51 -7.99 -3.28 -5.31
N ILE A 52 -6.68 -3.03 -5.14
CA ILE A 52 -5.95 -2.13 -6.05
C ILE A 52 -5.74 -2.75 -7.44
N SER A 53 -5.54 -4.08 -7.53
CA SER A 53 -5.41 -4.76 -8.83
C SER A 53 -6.72 -4.76 -9.64
N GLN A 54 -7.88 -4.71 -8.99
CA GLN A 54 -9.18 -4.63 -9.66
C GLN A 54 -9.51 -3.23 -10.20
N ASN A 55 -8.91 -2.18 -9.62
CA ASN A 55 -9.15 -0.79 -10.04
C ASN A 55 -8.26 -0.34 -11.23
N GLY A 56 -7.35 -1.19 -11.71
CA GLY A 56 -6.44 -0.91 -12.83
C GLY A 56 -6.88 -1.46 -14.19
N GLN A 57 -8.11 -1.98 -14.31
CA GLN A 57 -8.66 -2.48 -15.58
C GLN A 57 -10.06 -1.89 -15.84
N SER A 58 -10.10 -0.68 -16.40
CA SER A 58 -11.19 -0.15 -17.24
C SER A 58 -10.64 1.01 -18.06
#